data_AF-A0A2H0A940-F1
#
_entry.id   AF-A0A2H0A940-F1
#
_cell.length_a   1.000
_cell.length_b   1.000
_cell.length_c   1.000
_cell.angle_alpha   90.00
_cell.angle_beta   90.00
_cell.angle_gamma   90.00
#
_symmetry.space_group_name_H-M   'P 1'
#
loop_
_entity.id
_entity.type
_entity.pdbx_description
1 polymer ?
#
loop_
_entity_poly.entity_id
_entity_poly.type
_entity_poly.pdbx_seq_one_letter_code
_entity_poly.pdbx_strand_id
1 'polypeptide(L)'
;MNRDAGPPGYPKEKIELPPRYRGLPRLHPDAPFHLAVKCADACPQNAIDPERRRIDMGRCVFCGTCERVSEGRFVTFTKDFELAVAEKDH
;
A
#
# COMPACT_ATOMS: atom_id res chain seq x y z
N MET A 1 -4.33 27.51 -16.22
CA MET A 1 -4.68 26.75 -14.99
C MET A 1 -5.47 27.70 -14.11
N ASN A 2 -6.79 27.50 -13.97
CA ASN A 2 -7.65 28.38 -13.18
C ASN A 2 -7.18 28.36 -11.72
N ARG A 3 -6.92 29.55 -11.17
CA ARG A 3 -6.42 29.77 -9.79
C ARG A 3 -7.55 29.87 -8.76
N ASP A 4 -8.80 29.70 -9.19
CA ASP A 4 -10.01 30.04 -8.41
C ASP A 4 -10.73 28.81 -7.81
N ALA A 5 -10.24 27.60 -8.06
CA ALA A 5 -10.72 26.40 -7.37
C ALA A 5 -9.93 26.21 -6.07
N GLY A 6 -10.59 26.44 -4.93
CA GLY A 6 -10.05 26.06 -3.63
C GLY A 6 -9.82 24.54 -3.53
N PRO A 7 -9.09 24.07 -2.51
CA PRO A 7 -8.90 22.64 -2.30
C PRO A 7 -10.26 21.93 -2.14
N PRO A 8 -10.38 20.66 -2.56
CA PRO A 8 -11.64 19.91 -2.45
C PRO A 8 -12.15 19.90 -1.01
N GLY A 9 -13.47 19.96 -0.86
CA GLY A 9 -14.15 20.03 0.43
C GLY A 9 -14.16 18.69 1.19
N TYR A 10 -12.99 18.14 1.53
CA TYR A 10 -12.88 16.91 2.32
C TYR A 10 -13.53 17.08 3.71
N PRO A 11 -14.34 16.12 4.20
CA PRO A 11 -14.58 14.77 3.67
C PRO A 11 -15.78 14.63 2.72
N LYS A 12 -16.51 15.72 2.41
CA LYS A 12 -17.75 15.67 1.62
C LYS A 12 -17.50 15.48 0.12
N GLU A 13 -16.34 15.89 -0.35
CA GLU A 13 -15.89 15.76 -1.72
C GLU A 13 -14.69 14.80 -1.79
N LYS A 14 -14.72 13.88 -2.76
CA LYS A 14 -13.63 12.91 -2.95
C LYS A 14 -12.38 13.60 -3.50
N ILE A 15 -11.23 13.20 -2.96
CA ILE A 15 -9.92 13.66 -3.44
C ILE A 15 -9.48 12.77 -4.61
N GLU A 16 -9.23 13.38 -5.76
CA GLU A 16 -8.61 12.69 -6.90
C GLU A 16 -7.09 12.62 -6.71
N LEU A 17 -6.60 11.39 -6.48
CA LEU A 17 -5.17 11.15 -6.26
C LEU A 17 -4.42 10.81 -7.54
N PRO A 18 -3.14 11.21 -7.67
CA PRO A 18 -2.31 10.87 -8.82
C PRO A 18 -2.29 9.36 -9.10
N PRO A 19 -2.18 8.92 -10.36
CA PRO A 19 -2.12 7.50 -10.72
C PRO A 19 -1.05 6.69 -9.96
N ARG A 20 0.04 7.34 -9.57
CA ARG A 20 1.19 6.73 -8.88
C ARG A 20 1.11 6.83 -7.35
N TYR A 21 0.00 7.33 -6.79
CA TYR A 21 -0.17 7.38 -5.35
C TYR A 21 -0.15 5.96 -4.76
N ARG A 22 0.46 5.80 -3.58
CA ARG A 22 0.60 4.52 -2.89
C ARG A 22 -0.12 4.56 -1.55
N GLY A 23 -1.35 4.08 -1.55
CA GLY A 23 -2.21 3.94 -0.39
C GLY A 23 -2.17 2.53 0.20
N LEU A 24 -3.32 1.99 0.61
CA LEU A 24 -3.43 0.64 1.16
C LEU A 24 -2.84 -0.40 0.19
N PRO A 25 -1.83 -1.19 0.59
CA PRO A 25 -1.39 -2.32 -0.20
C PRO A 25 -2.46 -3.42 -0.19
N ARG A 26 -2.83 -3.90 -1.38
CA ARG A 26 -3.64 -5.10 -1.58
C ARG A 26 -2.71 -6.29 -1.82
N LEU A 27 -2.94 -7.36 -1.07
CA LEU A 27 -2.25 -8.64 -1.24
C LEU A 27 -3.04 -9.56 -2.16
N HIS A 28 -2.34 -10.26 -3.05
CA HIS A 28 -2.91 -11.28 -3.94
C HIS A 28 -2.61 -12.68 -3.37
N PRO A 29 -3.61 -13.38 -2.78
CA PRO A 29 -3.39 -14.63 -2.07
C PRO A 29 -2.92 -15.77 -2.99
N ASP A 30 -3.28 -15.71 -4.27
CA ASP A 30 -2.92 -16.73 -5.26
C ASP A 30 -1.50 -16.56 -5.83
N ALA A 31 -0.79 -15.49 -5.43
CA ALA A 31 0.58 -15.28 -5.87
C ALA A 31 1.49 -16.46 -5.46
N PRO A 32 2.39 -16.94 -6.33
CA PRO A 32 3.36 -17.96 -5.96
C PRO A 32 4.15 -17.59 -4.70
N PHE A 33 4.37 -18.56 -3.81
CA PHE A 33 5.03 -18.33 -2.52
C PHE A 33 6.42 -17.66 -2.65
N HIS A 34 7.19 -18.04 -3.68
CA HIS A 34 8.51 -17.44 -3.93
C HIS A 34 8.44 -15.91 -4.18
N LEU A 35 7.32 -15.37 -4.68
CA LEU A 35 7.16 -13.92 -4.82
C LEU A 35 6.95 -13.25 -3.46
N ALA A 36 6.21 -13.89 -2.55
CA ALA A 36 6.04 -13.38 -1.19
C ALA A 36 7.39 -13.31 -0.46
N VAL A 37 8.21 -14.36 -0.57
CA VAL A 37 9.58 -14.41 -0.03
C VAL A 37 10.44 -13.30 -0.65
N LYS A 38 10.47 -13.18 -1.98
CA LYS A 38 11.24 -12.13 -2.67
C LYS A 38 10.81 -10.72 -2.26
N CYS A 39 9.52 -10.49 -2.02
CA CYS A 39 9.02 -9.22 -1.52
C CYS A 39 9.42 -8.97 -0.06
N ALA A 40 9.41 -10.00 0.78
CA ALA A 40 9.86 -9.90 2.17
C ALA A 40 11.35 -9.55 2.25
N ASP A 41 12.20 -10.26 1.50
CA ASP A 41 13.65 -10.01 1.43
C ASP A 41 13.97 -8.59 0.93
N ALA A 42 13.16 -8.07 0.01
CA ALA A 42 13.33 -6.73 -0.54
C ALA A 42 12.69 -5.62 0.31
N CYS A 43 11.97 -5.95 1.38
CA CYS A 43 11.26 -4.96 2.20
C CYS A 43 12.26 -4.22 3.11
N PRO A 44 12.48 -2.90 2.94
CA PRO A 44 13.47 -2.17 3.73
C PRO A 44 13.10 -2.03 5.22
N GLN A 45 11.90 -2.46 5.62
CA GLN A 45 11.38 -2.36 6.99
C GLN A 45 11.07 -3.71 7.62
N ASN A 46 11.37 -4.83 6.93
CA ASN A 46 11.00 -6.18 7.37
C ASN A 46 9.51 -6.26 7.79
N ALA A 47 8.64 -5.63 7.00
CA ALA A 47 7.22 -5.48 7.31
C ALA A 47 6.35 -6.60 6.73
N ILE A 48 6.93 -7.52 5.95
CA ILE A 48 6.18 -8.56 5.24
C ILE A 48 6.46 -9.91 5.89
N ASP A 49 5.40 -10.60 6.29
CA ASP A 49 5.43 -12.01 6.66
C ASP A 49 5.01 -12.84 5.41
N PRO A 50 5.94 -13.53 4.76
CA PRO A 50 5.65 -14.26 3.53
C PRO A 50 4.83 -15.54 3.79
N GLU A 51 4.95 -16.17 4.95
CA GLU A 51 4.22 -17.39 5.30
C GLU A 51 2.75 -17.08 5.59
N ARG A 52 2.50 -16.06 6.41
CA ARG A 52 1.14 -15.61 6.73
C ARG A 52 0.53 -14.73 5.66
N ARG A 53 1.32 -14.31 4.66
CA ARG A 53 0.94 -13.32 3.64
C ARG A 53 0.32 -12.09 4.32
N ARG A 54 1.08 -11.46 5.21
CA ARG A 54 0.66 -10.25 5.95
C ARG A 54 1.67 -9.13 5.76
N ILE A 55 1.18 -7.90 5.81
CA ILE A 55 2.00 -6.70 5.89
C ILE A 55 1.69 -6.01 7.21
N ASP A 56 2.70 -5.81 8.04
CA ASP A 56 2.63 -4.94 9.21
C ASP A 56 2.54 -3.48 8.72
N MET A 57 1.34 -2.92 8.79
CA MET A 57 1.05 -1.55 8.36
C MET A 57 1.63 -0.50 9.32
N GLY A 58 2.02 -0.87 10.54
CA GLY A 58 2.74 0.00 11.46
C GLY A 58 4.22 0.15 11.10
N ARG A 59 4.81 -0.83 10.40
CA ARG A 59 6.20 -0.80 9.88
C ARG A 59 6.29 -0.37 8.41
N CYS A 60 5.25 -0.60 7.62
CA CYS A 60 5.28 -0.31 6.18
C CYS A 60 5.40 1.20 5.91
N VAL A 61 6.45 1.60 5.17
CA VAL A 61 6.67 3.00 4.74
C VAL A 61 6.19 3.29 3.30
N PHE A 62 5.32 2.42 2.75
CA PHE A 62 4.71 2.61 1.42
C PHE A 62 5.72 2.86 0.28
N CYS A 63 6.92 2.26 0.37
CA CYS A 63 8.01 2.50 -0.58
C CYS A 63 7.76 1.95 -2.00
N GLY A 64 6.82 1.01 -2.16
CA GLY A 64 6.50 0.36 -3.44
C GLY A 64 7.51 -0.69 -3.91
N THR A 65 8.53 -1.04 -3.12
CA THR A 65 9.54 -2.04 -3.55
C THR A 65 8.91 -3.41 -3.77
N CYS A 66 8.02 -3.86 -2.88
CA CYS A 66 7.35 -5.16 -3.00
C CYS A 66 6.48 -5.27 -4.27
N GLU A 67 5.72 -4.23 -4.59
CA GLU A 67 4.95 -4.17 -5.85
C GLU A 67 5.86 -4.24 -7.07
N ARG A 68 6.97 -3.49 -7.08
CA ARG A 68 7.94 -3.51 -8.20
C ARG A 68 8.60 -4.87 -8.36
N VAL A 69 9.03 -5.49 -7.26
CA VAL A 69 9.75 -6.77 -7.24
C VAL A 69 8.87 -7.95 -7.66
N SER A 70 7.57 -7.88 -7.33
CA SER A 70 6.58 -8.89 -7.74
C SER A 70 5.88 -8.57 -9.05
N GLU A 71 6.16 -7.43 -9.67
CA GLU A 71 5.44 -6.92 -10.85
C GLU A 71 3.93 -6.84 -10.61
N GLY A 72 3.54 -6.40 -9.41
CA GLY A 72 2.14 -6.32 -9.00
C GLY A 72 1.47 -7.66 -8.67
N ARG A 73 2.16 -8.80 -8.84
CA ARG A 73 1.55 -10.14 -8.70
C ARG A 73 1.34 -10.57 -7.26
N PHE A 74 2.12 -10.06 -6.29
CA PHE A 74 1.92 -10.35 -4.88
C PHE A 74 1.33 -9.16 -4.12
N VAL A 75 1.84 -7.95 -4.39
CA VAL A 75 1.35 -6.70 -3.78
C VAL A 75 1.01 -5.70 -4.87
N THR A 76 -0.13 -5.03 -4.77
CA THR A 76 -0.44 -3.82 -5.56
C THR A 76 -0.88 -2.71 -4.62
N PHE A 77 -0.32 -1.51 -4.77
CA PHE A 77 -0.76 -0.35 -4.02
C PHE A 77 -2.05 0.21 -4.62
N THR A 78 -3.05 0.41 -3.76
CA THR A 78 -4.29 1.08 -4.14
C THR A 78 -4.14 2.59 -3.93
N LYS A 79 -5.21 3.35 -4.23
CA LYS A 79 -5.30 4.78 -3.90
C LYS A 79 -6.03 5.06 -2.59
N ASP A 80 -6.34 4.03 -1.80
CA ASP A 80 -6.98 4.22 -0.51
C ASP A 80 -5.99 4.83 0.49
N PHE A 81 -6.24 6.08 0.88
CA PHE A 81 -5.40 6.84 1.80
C PHE A 81 -6.02 6.99 3.18
N GLU A 82 -7.27 6.56 3.37
CA GLU A 82 -8.05 6.80 4.58
C GLU A 82 -7.78 5.72 5.64
N LEU A 83 -6.50 5.49 5.91
CA LEU A 83 -6.03 4.41 6.79
C LEU A 83 -5.94 4.90 8.23
N ALA A 84 -6.89 4.49 9.05
CA ALA A 84 -6.87 4.72 10.49
C ALA A 84 -7.47 3.52 11.24
N VAL A 85 -6.92 3.25 12.42
CA VAL A 85 -7.47 2.30 13.38
C VAL A 85 -7.46 2.96 14.75
N ALA A 86 -8.47 2.69 15.58
CA ALA A 86 -8.52 3.21 16.95
C ALA A 86 -7.47 2.54 17.84
N GLU A 87 -7.21 1.25 17.59
CA GLU A 87 -6.27 0.42 18.33
C GLU A 87 -5.37 -0.33 17.35
N LYS A 88 -4.11 -0.55 17.73
CA LYS A 88 -3.14 -1.34 16.96
C LYS A 88 -3.03 -2.72 17.61
N ASP A 89 -3.61 -3.73 16.97
CA ASP A 89 -3.32 -5.12 17.36
C ASP A 89 -1.94 -5.52 16.84
N HIS A 90 -1.13 -6.09 17.73
CA HIS A 90 0.25 -6.52 17.48
C HIS A 90 0.32 -7.88 16.77
#